data_AF-A0A1A5YB82-F1
#
_entry.id   AF-A0A1A5YB82-F1
#
_cell.length_a   1.000
_cell.length_b   1.000
_cell.length_c   1.000
_cell.angle_alpha   90.00
_cell.angle_beta   90.00
_cell.angle_gamma   90.00
#
_symmetry.space_group_name_H-M   'P 1'
#
loop_
_entity.id
_entity.type
_entity.pdbx_description
1 polymer ?
#
loop_
_entity_poly.entity_id
_entity_poly.type
_entity_poly.pdbx_seq_one_letter_code
_entity_poly.pdbx_strand_id
1 'polypeptide(L)'
;MLCLSLHDSLYPEQDPGQLTVSRIEVFVIPALAIDNEGYRVCLRLTTEHGYGWSEVFLAKQDYVFFEPESWGKQLQGFIGRFPLSSLTTRLTEMIAGKADADNRAFSLFAAALGAIQQQYASGVAAVSSAIPAEESVLQLRSISYISLD
;
A
#
# COMPACT_ATOMS: atom_id res chain seq x y z
N MET A 1 -49.96 1.22 -24.71
CA MET A 1 -48.53 1.52 -24.94
C MET A 1 -48.03 2.29 -23.73
N LEU A 2 -47.26 1.67 -22.86
CA LEU A 2 -46.59 2.33 -21.74
C LEU A 2 -45.11 2.41 -22.09
N CYS A 3 -44.65 3.62 -22.43
CA CYS A 3 -43.25 3.93 -22.65
C CYS A 3 -42.65 4.23 -21.27
N LEU A 4 -41.88 3.29 -20.71
CA LEU A 4 -41.14 3.49 -19.47
C LEU A 4 -39.73 3.98 -19.85
N SER A 5 -39.43 5.24 -19.56
CA SER A 5 -38.07 5.78 -19.65
C SER A 5 -37.23 5.25 -18.49
N LEU A 6 -36.25 4.41 -18.81
CA LEU A 6 -35.21 3.90 -17.89
C LEU A 6 -34.18 5.00 -17.56
N HIS A 7 -34.57 6.05 -16.82
CA HIS A 7 -33.63 7.12 -16.43
C HIS A 7 -33.66 7.48 -14.93
N ASP A 8 -34.27 6.66 -14.07
CA ASP A 8 -34.18 6.83 -12.61
C ASP A 8 -33.53 5.60 -11.97
N SER A 9 -32.22 5.47 -12.16
CA SER A 9 -31.38 4.67 -11.26
C SER A 9 -31.05 5.53 -10.03
N LEU A 10 -31.63 5.19 -8.88
CA LEU A 10 -31.31 5.76 -7.56
C LEU A 10 -29.95 5.27 -7.00
N TYR A 11 -29.19 4.50 -7.77
CA TYR A 11 -27.83 4.12 -7.43
C TYR A 11 -26.87 5.15 -8.04
N PRO A 12 -25.92 5.72 -7.27
CA PRO A 12 -24.85 6.47 -7.90
C PRO A 12 -24.15 5.53 -8.88
N GLU A 13 -23.90 6.00 -10.10
CA GLU A 13 -22.94 5.38 -11.04
C GLU A 13 -21.51 5.53 -10.49
N GLN A 14 -21.29 5.14 -9.24
CA GLN A 14 -19.97 4.86 -8.73
C GLN A 14 -19.59 3.50 -9.29
N ASP A 15 -19.05 3.53 -10.51
CA ASP A 15 -18.11 2.54 -11.01
C ASP A 15 -17.29 2.05 -9.80
N PRO A 16 -17.26 0.74 -9.47
CA PRO A 16 -16.52 0.27 -8.30
C PRO A 16 -15.06 0.65 -8.55
N GLY A 17 -14.65 1.77 -7.93
CA GLY A 17 -13.52 2.56 -8.39
C GLY A 17 -12.35 1.65 -8.71
N GLN A 18 -11.90 1.67 -9.96
CA GLN A 18 -10.74 0.90 -10.30
C GLN A 18 -9.51 1.60 -9.71
N LEU A 19 -8.59 0.79 -9.21
CA LEU A 19 -7.31 1.22 -8.69
C LEU A 19 -6.21 0.50 -9.45
N THR A 20 -5.31 1.28 -10.01
CA THR A 20 -4.11 0.90 -10.73
C THR A 20 -2.93 1.15 -9.81
N VAL A 21 -2.41 0.09 -9.22
CA VAL A 21 -1.16 0.14 -8.47
C VAL A 21 -0.02 0.01 -9.48
N SER A 22 0.69 1.11 -9.70
CA SER A 22 1.78 1.19 -10.68
C SER A 22 3.14 0.85 -10.08
N ARG A 23 3.32 1.05 -8.77
CA ARG A 23 4.59 0.80 -8.09
C ARG A 23 4.38 0.52 -6.61
N ILE A 24 5.15 -0.41 -6.07
CA ILE A 24 5.23 -0.71 -4.64
C ILE A 24 6.69 -0.64 -4.22
N GLU A 25 6.98 0.17 -3.22
CA GLU A 25 8.33 0.32 -2.70
C GLU A 25 8.40 -0.01 -1.22
N VAL A 26 9.48 -0.67 -0.81
CA VAL A 26 9.76 -0.99 0.58
C VAL A 26 11.14 -0.45 0.95
N PHE A 27 11.20 0.36 2.00
CA PHE A 27 12.42 0.96 2.52
C PHE A 27 12.65 0.45 3.94
N VAL A 28 13.86 -0.01 4.23
CA VAL A 28 14.28 -0.39 5.58
C VAL A 28 15.25 0.67 6.08
N ILE A 29 14.84 1.46 7.06
CA ILE A 29 15.62 2.60 7.57
C ILE A 29 15.99 2.32 9.02
N PRO A 30 17.27 2.43 9.41
CA PRO A 30 17.66 2.34 10.82
C PRO A 30 16.92 3.38 11.66
N ALA A 31 16.26 2.93 12.72
CA ALA A 31 15.64 3.82 13.68
C ALA A 31 16.67 4.13 14.78
N LEU A 32 17.03 5.40 14.92
CA LEU A 32 17.85 5.89 16.02
C LEU A 32 16.91 6.38 17.11
N ALA A 33 16.59 5.51 18.07
CA ALA A 33 15.96 5.92 19.33
C ALA A 33 16.92 5.66 20.49
N ILE A 34 16.90 6.56 21.47
CA ILE A 34 17.80 6.52 22.64
C ILE A 34 17.62 5.23 23.45
N ASP A 35 16.38 4.69 23.47
CA ASP A 35 16.01 3.57 24.34
C ASP A 35 15.74 2.25 23.60
N ASN A 36 15.64 2.25 22.26
CA ASN A 36 15.34 1.05 21.47
C ASN A 36 15.97 1.10 20.08
N GLU A 37 16.97 0.26 19.84
CA GLU A 37 17.54 0.06 18.51
C GLU A 37 16.61 -0.80 17.64
N GLY A 38 16.43 -0.41 16.39
CA GLY A 38 15.63 -1.18 15.45
C GLY A 38 15.59 -0.55 14.06
N TYR A 39 14.59 -0.94 13.30
CA TYR A 39 14.42 -0.57 11.91
C TYR A 39 12.99 -0.16 11.65
N ARG A 40 12.81 0.93 10.90
CA ARG A 40 11.53 1.33 10.33
C ARG A 40 11.43 0.69 8.95
N VAL A 41 10.45 -0.18 8.77
CA VAL A 41 10.11 -0.72 7.45
C VAL A 41 8.94 0.09 6.92
N CYS A 42 9.21 0.87 5.89
CA CYS A 42 8.26 1.76 5.27
C CYS A 42 7.81 1.17 3.93
N LEU A 43 6.52 1.27 3.64
CA LEU A 43 5.92 0.86 2.39
C LEU A 43 5.27 2.06 1.72
N ARG A 44 5.63 2.29 0.45
CA ARG A 44 5.03 3.31 -0.42
C ARG A 44 4.28 2.64 -1.55
N LEU A 45 3.02 3.01 -1.72
CA LEU A 45 2.18 2.63 -2.86
C LEU A 45 2.07 3.81 -3.80
N THR A 46 2.30 3.58 -5.08
CA THR A 46 1.98 4.54 -6.15
C THR A 46 0.77 4.03 -6.90
N THR A 47 -0.23 4.89 -7.04
CA THR A 47 -1.46 4.60 -7.78
C THR A 47 -1.81 5.75 -8.71
N GLU A 48 -2.79 5.56 -9.60
CA GLU A 48 -3.28 6.64 -10.45
C GLU A 48 -3.94 7.79 -9.66
N HIS A 49 -4.37 7.52 -8.42
CA HIS A 49 -5.02 8.50 -7.55
C HIS A 49 -4.07 9.16 -6.54
N GLY A 50 -2.78 8.79 -6.53
CA GLY A 50 -1.78 9.33 -5.61
C GLY A 50 -0.98 8.26 -4.90
N TYR A 51 -0.53 8.57 -3.67
CA TYR A 51 0.41 7.74 -2.92
C TYR A 51 -0.14 7.33 -1.56
N GLY A 52 0.06 6.06 -1.24
CA GLY A 52 -0.21 5.48 0.07
C GLY A 52 1.09 5.28 0.81
N TRP A 53 1.11 5.62 2.10
CA TRP A 53 2.26 5.38 2.97
C TRP A 53 1.84 4.58 4.19
N SER A 54 2.68 3.61 4.57
CA SER A 54 2.55 2.90 5.84
C SER A 54 3.92 2.53 6.37
N GLU A 55 4.04 2.38 7.68
CA GLU A 55 5.29 1.96 8.31
C GLU A 55 5.06 1.05 9.51
N VAL A 56 6.04 0.20 9.77
CA VAL A 56 6.10 -0.64 10.96
C VAL A 56 7.51 -0.59 11.54
N PHE A 57 7.59 -0.64 12.87
CA PHE A 57 8.86 -0.75 13.57
C PHE A 57 9.21 -2.23 13.81
N LEU A 58 10.45 -2.60 13.50
CA LEU A 58 11.05 -3.88 13.83
C LEU A 58 12.15 -3.66 14.86
N ALA A 59 12.04 -4.33 16.00
CA ALA A 59 13.14 -4.35 16.95
C ALA A 59 14.36 -5.04 16.32
N LYS A 60 15.57 -4.67 16.75
CA LYS A 60 16.82 -5.24 16.21
C LYS A 60 16.86 -6.77 16.20
N GLN A 61 16.29 -7.40 17.22
CA GLN A 61 16.20 -8.87 17.34
C GLN A 61 15.26 -9.50 16.30
N ASP A 62 14.18 -8.81 15.93
CA ASP A 62 13.21 -9.31 14.96
C ASP A 62 13.69 -9.12 13.52
N TYR A 63 14.58 -8.15 13.30
CA TYR A 63 15.19 -7.90 12.00
C TYR A 63 16.04 -9.07 11.49
N VAL A 64 16.61 -9.87 12.38
CA VAL A 64 17.39 -11.07 12.00
C VAL A 64 16.54 -12.07 11.22
N PHE A 65 15.23 -12.09 11.47
CA PHE A 65 14.26 -12.96 10.79
C PHE A 65 13.52 -12.26 9.66
N PHE A 66 13.85 -11.00 9.38
CA PHE A 66 13.19 -10.21 8.37
C PHE A 66 13.90 -10.39 7.02
N GLU A 67 13.17 -10.95 6.05
CA GLU A 67 13.66 -11.16 4.69
C GLU A 67 12.92 -10.24 3.70
N PRO A 68 13.54 -9.12 3.28
CA PRO A 68 12.92 -8.18 2.35
C PRO A 68 12.45 -8.85 1.05
N GLU A 69 13.24 -9.76 0.48
CA GLU A 69 12.91 -10.41 -0.80
C GLU A 69 11.61 -11.23 -0.75
N SER A 70 11.30 -11.82 0.43
CA SER A 70 10.05 -12.54 0.65
C SER A 70 8.85 -11.61 0.49
N TRP A 71 8.95 -10.38 1.03
CA TRP A 71 7.93 -9.36 0.87
C TRP A 71 7.78 -8.91 -0.59
N GLY A 72 8.88 -8.84 -1.34
CA GLY A 72 8.84 -8.57 -2.78
C GLY A 72 7.90 -9.53 -3.54
N LYS A 73 8.10 -10.84 -3.33
CA LYS A 73 7.25 -11.89 -3.94
C LYS A 73 5.79 -11.80 -3.49
N GLN A 74 5.55 -11.47 -2.23
CA GLN A 74 4.21 -11.31 -1.67
C GLN A 74 3.47 -10.11 -2.26
N LEU A 75 4.18 -8.99 -2.45
CA LEU A 75 3.61 -7.72 -2.89
C LEU A 75 3.45 -7.63 -4.41
N GLN A 76 4.26 -8.35 -5.19
CA GLN A 76 4.20 -8.34 -6.66
C GLN A 76 2.80 -8.63 -7.21
N GLY A 77 2.02 -9.47 -6.53
CA GLY A 77 0.66 -9.83 -6.95
C GLY A 77 -0.33 -8.66 -6.92
N PHE A 78 0.02 -7.54 -6.30
CA PHE A 78 -0.78 -6.33 -6.20
C PHE A 78 -0.37 -5.23 -7.19
N ILE A 79 0.60 -5.48 -8.07
CA ILE A 79 0.89 -4.59 -9.19
C ILE A 79 -0.14 -4.82 -10.30
N GLY A 80 -0.65 -3.72 -10.86
CA GLY A 80 -1.63 -3.74 -11.94
C GLY A 80 -2.96 -3.09 -11.56
N ARG A 81 -3.98 -3.39 -12.35
CA ARG A 81 -5.29 -2.75 -12.28
C ARG A 81 -6.32 -3.67 -11.67
N PHE A 82 -6.98 -3.21 -10.62
CA PHE A 82 -7.92 -4.00 -9.83
C PHE A 82 -9.19 -3.22 -9.52
N PRO A 83 -10.36 -3.89 -9.48
CA PRO A 83 -11.50 -3.34 -8.77
C PRO A 83 -11.17 -3.19 -7.28
N LEU A 84 -11.48 -2.05 -6.66
CA LEU A 84 -11.24 -1.80 -5.23
C LEU A 84 -11.83 -2.90 -4.34
N SER A 85 -13.04 -3.39 -4.66
CA SER A 85 -13.69 -4.49 -3.95
C SER A 85 -12.92 -5.82 -4.05
N SER A 86 -12.31 -6.10 -5.21
CA SER A 86 -11.50 -7.31 -5.39
C SER A 86 -10.17 -7.23 -4.63
N LEU A 87 -9.57 -6.05 -4.52
CA LEU A 87 -8.35 -5.83 -3.73
C LEU A 87 -8.56 -6.11 -2.24
N THR A 88 -9.65 -5.59 -1.67
CA THR A 88 -9.95 -5.78 -0.24
C THR A 88 -10.30 -7.25 0.07
N THR A 89 -11.08 -7.91 -0.79
CA THR A 89 -11.35 -9.35 -0.66
C THR A 89 -10.05 -10.16 -0.75
N ARG A 90 -9.18 -9.89 -1.72
CA ARG A 90 -7.91 -10.61 -1.90
C ARG A 90 -6.96 -10.43 -0.70
N LEU A 91 -6.88 -9.21 -0.15
CA LEU A 91 -6.12 -8.97 1.07
C LEU A 91 -6.67 -9.77 2.25
N THR A 92 -8.00 -9.79 2.41
CA THR A 92 -8.66 -10.53 3.49
C THR A 92 -8.40 -12.03 3.39
N GLU A 93 -8.54 -12.60 2.18
CA GLU A 93 -8.26 -14.01 1.91
C GLU A 93 -6.79 -14.37 2.16
N MET A 94 -5.86 -13.51 1.74
CA MET A 94 -4.43 -13.77 1.91
C MET A 94 -3.98 -13.67 3.37
N ILE A 95 -4.53 -12.73 4.14
CA ILE A 95 -4.26 -12.60 5.57
C ILE A 95 -4.87 -13.80 6.33
N ALA A 96 -6.10 -14.20 6.01
CA ALA A 96 -6.78 -15.31 6.66
C ALA A 96 -6.16 -16.68 6.29
N GLY A 97 -5.74 -16.86 5.03
CA GLY A 97 -5.17 -18.11 4.53
C GLY A 97 -3.72 -18.39 4.95
N LYS A 98 -3.03 -17.39 5.51
CA LYS A 98 -1.61 -17.48 5.90
C LYS A 98 -1.41 -17.17 7.39
N ALA A 99 -2.16 -17.82 8.26
CA ALA A 99 -2.05 -17.63 9.71
C ALA A 99 -0.62 -17.83 10.28
N ASP A 100 0.23 -18.61 9.60
CA ASP A 100 1.62 -18.89 10.00
C ASP A 100 2.71 -18.12 9.20
N ALA A 101 2.35 -17.30 8.22
CA ALA A 101 3.32 -16.52 7.44
C ALA A 101 3.44 -15.08 7.96
N ASP A 102 4.58 -14.45 7.70
CA ASP A 102 4.78 -13.02 7.97
C ASP A 102 3.76 -12.17 7.19
N ASN A 103 2.66 -11.80 7.85
CA ASN A 103 1.57 -11.02 7.28
C ASN A 103 1.82 -9.51 7.34
N ARG A 104 2.95 -9.07 7.91
CA ARG A 104 3.26 -7.64 8.08
C ARG A 104 3.29 -6.90 6.73
N ALA A 105 3.76 -7.54 5.66
CA ALA A 105 3.73 -6.97 4.31
C ALA A 105 2.31 -6.63 3.84
N PHE A 106 1.36 -7.55 4.03
CA PHE A 106 -0.04 -7.34 3.66
C PHE A 106 -0.72 -6.32 4.56
N SER A 107 -0.40 -6.30 5.86
CA SER A 107 -0.91 -5.28 6.78
C SER A 107 -0.45 -3.87 6.39
N LEU A 108 0.83 -3.69 6.03
CA LEU A 108 1.37 -2.43 5.54
C LEU A 108 0.72 -2.01 4.22
N PHE A 109 0.57 -2.96 3.29
CA PHE A 109 -0.13 -2.71 2.02
C PHE A 109 -1.57 -2.26 2.27
N ALA A 110 -2.32 -2.97 3.11
CA ALA A 110 -3.70 -2.64 3.44
C ALA A 110 -3.82 -1.25 4.10
N ALA A 111 -2.90 -0.89 4.99
CA ALA A 111 -2.88 0.42 5.62
C ALA A 111 -2.57 1.54 4.62
N ALA A 112 -1.59 1.34 3.74
CA ALA A 112 -1.25 2.30 2.69
C ALA A 112 -2.40 2.46 1.68
N LEU A 113 -3.09 1.37 1.34
CA LEU A 113 -4.29 1.39 0.50
C LEU A 113 -5.44 2.16 1.17
N GLY A 114 -5.66 1.93 2.47
CA GLY A 114 -6.64 2.66 3.26
C GLY A 114 -6.38 4.17 3.28
N ALA A 115 -5.11 4.59 3.38
CA ALA A 115 -4.74 5.99 3.30
C ALA A 115 -5.12 6.63 1.95
N ILE A 116 -4.88 5.93 0.83
CA ILE A 116 -5.30 6.38 -0.51
C ILE A 116 -6.81 6.49 -0.61
N GLN A 117 -7.54 5.48 -0.11
CA GLN A 117 -9.01 5.50 -0.11
C GLN A 117 -9.58 6.67 0.68
N GLN A 118 -8.99 7.00 1.84
CA GLN A 118 -9.38 8.16 2.65
C GLN A 118 -9.09 9.49 1.96
N GLN A 119 -7.94 9.60 1.28
CA GLN A 119 -7.58 10.79 0.48
C GLN A 119 -8.58 11.00 -0.66
N TYR A 120 -8.92 9.93 -1.38
CA TYR A 120 -9.90 9.96 -2.46
C TYR A 120 -11.29 10.36 -1.95
N ALA A 121 -11.75 9.77 -0.84
CA ALA A 121 -13.04 10.09 -0.23
C ALA A 121 -13.11 11.53 0.31
N SER A 122 -11.98 12.11 0.71
CA SER A 122 -11.90 13.47 1.25
C SER A 122 -11.76 14.54 0.16
N GLY A 123 -11.60 14.16 -1.12
CA GLY A 123 -11.42 15.08 -2.25
C GLY A 123 -10.14 15.91 -2.18
N VAL A 124 -9.18 15.53 -1.32
CA VAL A 124 -7.91 16.22 -1.18
C VAL A 124 -6.94 15.65 -2.21
N ALA A 125 -6.61 16.45 -3.23
CA ALA A 125 -5.62 16.06 -4.24
C ALA A 125 -4.25 15.78 -3.58
N ALA A 126 -3.65 14.63 -3.91
CA ALA A 126 -2.32 14.27 -3.42
C ALA A 126 -1.29 15.34 -3.86
N VAL A 127 -0.54 15.88 -2.90
CA VAL A 127 0.46 16.93 -3.12
C VAL A 127 1.64 16.34 -3.90
N SER A 128 1.70 16.61 -5.20
CA SER A 128 2.56 15.90 -6.16
C SER A 128 3.99 16.43 -6.34
N SER A 129 4.40 17.56 -5.75
CA SER A 129 5.61 18.27 -6.20
C SER A 129 6.90 18.01 -5.41
N ALA A 130 6.86 17.40 -4.22
CA ALA A 130 8.06 17.15 -3.38
C ALA A 130 8.65 15.73 -3.54
N ILE A 131 8.09 14.93 -4.43
CA ILE A 131 8.11 13.45 -4.39
C ILE A 131 9.44 12.80 -4.82
N PRO A 132 10.12 13.25 -5.90
CA PRO A 132 11.39 12.64 -6.30
C PRO A 132 12.51 12.88 -5.28
N ALA A 133 12.47 14.04 -4.62
CA ALA A 133 13.43 14.41 -3.59
C ALA A 133 13.25 13.55 -2.33
N GLU A 134 12.00 13.27 -1.95
CA GLU A 134 11.69 12.42 -0.79
C GLU A 134 12.10 10.96 -1.02
N GLU A 135 11.81 10.39 -2.19
CA GLU A 135 12.27 9.03 -2.57
C GLU A 135 13.79 8.92 -2.47
N SER A 136 14.51 9.87 -3.08
CA SER A 136 15.98 9.86 -3.10
C SER A 136 16.55 9.90 -1.68
N VAL A 137 15.95 10.70 -0.79
CA VAL A 137 16.37 10.79 0.62
C VAL A 137 16.06 9.49 1.38
N LEU A 138 14.90 8.90 1.17
CA LEU A 138 14.52 7.63 1.81
C LEU A 138 15.41 6.48 1.34
N GLN A 139 15.68 6.41 0.04
CA GLN A 139 16.58 5.42 -0.55
C GLN A 139 18.00 5.57 -0.01
N LEU A 140 18.55 6.80 0.05
CA LEU A 140 19.88 7.08 0.61
C LEU A 140 20.01 6.68 2.09
N ARG A 141 18.92 6.73 2.85
CA ARG A 141 18.89 6.36 4.27
C ARG A 141 18.54 4.90 4.51
N SER A 142 18.10 4.20 3.47
CA SER A 142 17.69 2.80 3.59
C SER A 142 18.90 1.88 3.56
N ILE A 143 18.90 0.88 4.44
CA ILE A 143 19.87 -0.23 4.41
C ILE A 143 19.41 -1.36 3.49
N SER A 144 18.13 -1.36 3.11
CA SER A 144 17.55 -2.28 2.13
C SER A 144 16.39 -1.57 1.44
N TYR A 145 16.29 -1.77 0.14
CA TYR A 145 15.29 -1.15 -0.73
C TYR A 145 14.78 -2.15 -1.76
N ILE A 146 13.46 -2.17 -1.95
CA ILE A 146 12.78 -2.95 -2.99
C ILE A 146 11.85 -2.01 -3.75
N SER A 147 11.90 -2.08 -5.08
CA SER A 147 10.94 -1.46 -5.99
C SER A 147 10.31 -2.54 -6.84
N LEU A 148 8.98 -2.58 -6.88
CA LEU A 148 8.20 -3.48 -7.72
C LEU A 148 7.37 -2.64 -8.66
N ASP A 149 7.48 -2.93 -9.95
CA ASP A 149 6.85 -2.20 -11.06
C ASP A 149 6.17 -3.20 -12.02
#